data_AF-A8IG88-F1
#
_entry.id   AF-A8IG88-F1
#
_cell.length_a   1.000
_cell.length_b   1.000
_cell.length_c   1.000
_cell.angle_alpha   90.00
_cell.angle_beta   90.00
_cell.angle_gamma   90.00
#
_symmetry.space_group_name_H-M   'P 1'
#
loop_
_entity.id
_entity.type
_entity.pdbx_description
1 polymer ?
#
loop_
_entity_poly.entity_id
_entity_poly.type
_entity_poly.pdbx_seq_one_letter_code
_entity_poly.pdbx_strand_id
1 'polypeptide(L)' 'MNAITGPNGSNDLAKKLEQAVDVIVTYGKPIVHWGFIPAVILVGMLTTKPRPTLGQLLWLG' A
#
# COMPACT_ATOMS: atom_id res chain seq x y z
N MET A 1 -36.23 2.78 -0.33
CA MET A 1 -35.69 2.09 0.87
C MET A 1 -36.19 0.65 0.84
N ASN A 2 -35.35 -0.29 1.28
CA ASN A 2 -35.55 -1.75 1.41
C ASN A 2 -35.25 -2.65 0.21
N ALA A 3 -34.02 -3.19 0.21
CA ALA A 3 -33.75 -4.61 -0.02
C ALA A 3 -32.52 -5.01 0.83
N ILE A 4 -32.71 -5.07 2.15
CA ILE A 4 -31.80 -5.78 3.06
C ILE A 4 -32.49 -7.10 3.37
N THR A 5 -31.75 -8.21 3.32
CA THR A 5 -32.12 -9.60 3.72
C THR A 5 -32.66 -10.55 2.63
N GLY A 6 -31.77 -10.97 1.74
CA GLY A 6 -31.80 -12.32 1.17
C GLY A 6 -30.45 -13.00 1.48
N PRO A 7 -30.36 -14.34 1.57
CA PRO A 7 -29.11 -15.08 1.86
C PRO A 7 -27.99 -14.85 0.82
N ASN A 8 -28.27 -14.08 -0.23
CA ASN A 8 -27.36 -13.69 -1.29
C ASN A 8 -26.60 -12.38 -1.01
N GLY A 9 -27.07 -11.51 -0.11
CA GLY A 9 -26.43 -10.21 0.16
C GLY A 9 -25.05 -10.31 0.80
N SER A 10 -24.83 -11.32 1.64
CA SER A 10 -23.52 -11.63 2.24
C SER A 10 -22.54 -12.16 1.21
N ASN A 11 -23.03 -12.92 0.21
CA ASN A 11 -22.22 -13.53 -0.84
C ASN A 11 -21.78 -12.47 -1.87
N ASP A 12 -22.62 -11.48 -2.17
CA ASP A 12 -22.26 -10.36 -3.04
C ASP A 12 -21.23 -9.42 -2.40
N LEU A 13 -21.31 -9.19 -1.09
CA LEU A 13 -20.30 -8.41 -0.36
C LEU A 13 -18.96 -9.17 -0.31
N ALA A 14 -19.00 -10.47 0.00
CA ALA A 14 -17.82 -11.33 0.02
C ALA A 14 -17.13 -11.37 -1.35
N LYS A 15 -17.89 -11.52 -2.45
CA LYS A 15 -17.35 -11.49 -3.82
C LYS A 15 -16.71 -10.14 -4.19
N LYS A 16 -17.30 -9.02 -3.76
CA LYS A 16 -16.73 -7.68 -3.96
C LYS A 16 -15.45 -7.48 -3.14
N LEU A 17 -15.41 -8.01 -1.93
CA LEU A 17 -14.21 -8.01 -1.08
C LEU A 17 -13.10 -8.87 -1.68
N GLU A 18 -13.42 -10.08 -2.16
CA GLU A 18 -12.45 -10.95 -2.86
C GLU A 18 -11.88 -10.26 -4.09
N GLN A 19 -12.72 -9.65 -4.94
CA GLN A 19 -12.23 -8.89 -6.10
C GLN A 19 -11.34 -7.71 -5.70
N ALA A 20 -11.71 -6.97 -4.64
CA ALA A 20 -10.88 -5.87 -4.15
C ALA A 20 -9.53 -6.36 -3.60
N VAL A 21 -9.53 -7.47 -2.86
CA VAL A 21 -8.31 -8.08 -2.32
C VAL A 21 -7.43 -8.59 -3.45
N ASP A 22 -7.99 -9.22 -4.49
CA ASP A 22 -7.22 -9.79 -5.59
C ASP A 22 -6.54 -8.68 -6.43
N VAL A 23 -7.22 -7.56 -6.63
CA VAL A 23 -6.65 -6.34 -7.22
C VAL A 23 -5.55 -5.77 -6.32
N ILE A 24 -5.79 -5.68 -5.00
CA ILE A 24 -4.79 -5.20 -4.04
C ILE A 24 -3.58 -6.11 -3.98
N VAL A 25 -3.71 -7.43 -4.11
CA VAL A 25 -2.58 -8.37 -4.11
C VAL A 25 -1.80 -8.27 -5.42
N THR A 26 -2.50 -8.18 -6.54
CA THR A 26 -1.90 -8.08 -7.88
C THR A 26 -1.10 -6.78 -8.05
N TYR A 27 -1.67 -5.64 -7.64
CA TYR A 27 -1.02 -4.33 -7.77
C TYR A 27 -0.23 -3.92 -6.51
N GLY A 28 -0.55 -4.47 -5.35
CA GLY A 28 0.13 -4.16 -4.10
C GLY A 28 1.54 -4.72 -4.06
N LYS A 29 1.78 -5.89 -4.67
CA LYS A 29 3.12 -6.49 -4.73
C LYS A 29 4.17 -5.59 -5.40
N PRO A 30 3.94 -5.02 -6.61
CA PRO A 30 4.87 -4.06 -7.20
C PRO A 30 4.89 -2.72 -6.44
N ILE A 31 3.75 -2.22 -5.94
CA ILE A 31 3.71 -0.94 -5.21
C ILE A 31 4.53 -1.00 -3.92
N VAL A 32 4.39 -2.08 -3.13
CA VAL A 32 5.18 -2.27 -1.91
C VAL A 32 6.65 -2.49 -2.27
N HIS A 33 6.96 -3.30 -3.29
CA HIS A 33 8.35 -3.56 -3.66
C HIS A 33 9.10 -2.29 -4.11
N TRP A 34 8.47 -1.46 -4.94
CA TRP A 34 9.07 -0.21 -5.43
C TRP A 34 8.91 0.97 -4.46
N GLY A 35 7.88 0.97 -3.63
CA GLY A 35 7.57 2.07 -2.69
C GLY A 35 8.20 1.92 -1.30
N PHE A 36 8.56 0.70 -0.89
CA PHE A 36 9.14 0.44 0.43
C PHE A 36 10.48 1.17 0.64
N ILE A 37 11.38 1.09 -0.34
CA ILE A 37 12.72 1.72 -0.25
C ILE A 37 12.61 3.26 -0.16
N PRO A 38 11.89 3.96 -1.06
CA PRO A 38 11.68 5.41 -0.93
C PRO A 38 11.02 5.82 0.39
N ALA A 39 10.05 5.05 0.88
CA ALA A 39 9.36 5.34 2.14
C ALA A 39 10.31 5.27 3.34
N VAL A 40 11.13 4.21 3.43
CA VAL A 40 12.12 4.05 4.51
C VAL A 40 13.17 5.17 4.46
N ILE A 41 13.66 5.55 3.27
CA ILE A 41 14.59 6.66 3.11
C ILE A 41 13.98 7.98 3.60
N LEU A 42 12.72 8.25 3.23
CA LEU A 42 12.02 9.46 3.65
C LEU A 42 11.84 9.50 5.18
N VAL A 43 11.42 8.39 5.78
CA VAL A 43 11.30 8.26 7.24
C VAL A 43 12.66 8.51 7.90
N GLY A 44 13.72 7.88 7.41
CA GLY A 44 15.09 8.06 7.89
C GLY A 44 15.56 9.51 7.83
N MET A 45 15.29 10.22 6.72
CA MET A 45 15.60 11.65 6.57
C MET A 45 14.81 12.55 7.52
N LEU A 46 13.56 12.18 7.87
CA LEU A 46 12.76 12.95 8.82
C LEU A 46 13.22 12.74 10.26
N THR A 47 13.72 11.54 10.60
CA THR A 47 14.13 11.16 11.95
C THR A 47 15.60 11.46 12.27
N THR A 48 16.46 11.73 11.27
CA THR A 48 17.88 12.01 11.46
C THR A 48 18.19 13.52 11.39
N LYS A 49 19.07 13.99 12.29
CA LYS A 49 19.71 15.32 12.24
C LYS A 49 21.23 15.13 12.32
N PRO A 50 22.03 15.76 11.43
CA PRO A 50 21.63 16.56 10.27
C PRO A 50 20.98 15.72 9.16
N ARG A 51 20.06 16.32 8.39
CA ARG A 51 19.34 15.61 7.33
C ARG A 51 20.28 15.33 6.15
N PRO A 52 20.55 14.06 5.79
CA PRO A 52 21.38 13.74 4.64
C PRO A 52 20.67 14.16 3.34
N THR A 53 21.43 14.67 2.37
CA THR A 53 20.88 15.01 1.05
C THR A 53 20.58 13.75 0.24
N LEU A 54 19.59 13.77 -0.65
CA LEU A 54 19.27 12.63 -1.53
C LEU A 54 20.49 12.19 -2.35
N GLY A 55 21.37 13.15 -2.70
CA GLY A 55 22.69 12.88 -3.27
C GLY A 55 23.51 11.97 -2.37
N GLN A 56 23.74 12.31 -1.10
CA GLN A 56 24.51 11.45 -0.18
C GLN A 56 23.89 10.07 0.08
N LEU A 57 22.56 9.94 0.00
CA LEU A 57 21.85 8.68 0.20
C LEU A 57 21.88 7.74 -1.02
N LEU A 58 21.79 8.30 -2.23
CA LEU A 58 21.75 7.52 -3.49
C LEU A 58 23.13 7.40 -4.14
N TRP A 59 24.03 8.33 -3.86
CA TRP A 59 25.42 8.38 -4.33
C TRP A 59 26.40 7.77 -3.33
N LEU A 60 25.92 7.32 -2.16
CA LEU A 60 26.72 6.87 -1.00
C LEU A 60 28.09 6.36 -1.44
N GLY A 61 29.14 7.12 -1.07
CA GLY A 61 30.49 7.06 -1.64
C GLY A 61 31.11 5.70 -1.80
#